data_AF-A0A6C0AX68-F1
#
_entry.id   AF-A0A6C0AX68-F1
#
_cell.length_a   1.000
_cell.length_b   1.000
_cell.length_c   1.000
_cell.angle_alpha   90.00
_cell.angle_beta   90.00
_cell.angle_gamma   90.00
#
_symmetry.space_group_name_H-M   'P 1'
#
loop_
_entity.id
_entity.type
_entity.pdbx_description
1 polymer ?
#
loop_
_entity_poly.entity_id
_entity_poly.type
_entity_poly.pdbx_seq_one_letter_code
_entity_poly.pdbx_strand_id
1 'polypeptide(L)'
;MNSITNFLIYIYWEFMKIIIYIHNNVFSIYKYIFSRKHNDFNNIIVVKNAKIIDTIYNLEKMKLSYINYDYIIYKKYHTNKLLMNLNENINTLIPEQIIPCEFEFLFVSIKTTDNIYNITNILNNANHYYYVKNNILFNEIFMNWLYFFHLKLINSLHEYTITILDNKASEIIINNNQKIKLNINNYEIIN
;
A
#
# COMPACT_ATOMS: atom_id res chain seq x y z
N MET A 1 57.44 -26.66 24.68
CA MET A 1 56.00 -27.01 24.68
C MET A 1 55.86 -28.47 24.31
N ASN A 2 55.14 -29.25 25.11
CA ASN A 2 55.04 -30.71 24.95
C ASN A 2 54.30 -31.06 23.64
N SER A 3 54.73 -32.12 22.96
CA SER A 3 54.07 -32.65 21.75
C SER A 3 52.58 -32.90 21.95
N ILE A 4 52.19 -33.31 23.17
CA ILE A 4 50.81 -33.49 23.61
C ILE A 4 50.02 -32.17 23.56
N THR A 5 50.60 -31.06 24.01
CA THR A 5 49.95 -29.75 23.99
C THR A 5 49.70 -29.28 22.56
N ASN A 6 50.66 -29.47 21.66
CA ASN A 6 50.50 -29.12 20.25
C ASN A 6 49.44 -30.00 19.56
N PHE A 7 49.40 -31.29 19.89
CA PHE A 7 48.38 -32.22 19.40
C PHE A 7 46.97 -31.83 19.87
N LEU A 8 46.81 -31.46 21.15
CA LEU A 8 45.52 -31.01 21.69
C LEU A 8 45.06 -29.70 21.06
N ILE A 9 45.98 -28.74 20.84
CA ILE A 9 45.66 -27.47 20.15
C ILE A 9 45.20 -27.75 18.71
N TYR A 10 45.85 -28.68 18.00
CA TYR A 10 45.46 -29.07 16.66
C TYR A 10 44.05 -29.69 16.62
N ILE A 11 43.76 -30.64 17.52
CA ILE A 11 42.42 -31.24 17.63
C ILE A 11 41.36 -30.16 17.90
N TYR A 12 41.63 -29.24 18.83
CA TYR A 12 40.72 -28.16 19.15
C TYR A 12 40.46 -27.24 17.95
N TRP A 13 41.51 -26.94 17.18
CA TRP A 13 41.40 -26.13 15.97
C TRP A 13 40.52 -26.79 14.90
N GLU A 14 40.72 -28.08 14.64
CA GLU A 14 39.87 -28.83 13.70
C GLU A 14 38.42 -28.93 14.19
N PHE A 15 38.20 -29.09 15.48
CA PHE A 15 36.86 -29.08 16.07
C PHE A 15 36.14 -27.73 15.89
N MET A 16 36.86 -26.62 16.09
CA MET A 16 36.32 -25.27 15.88
C MET A 16 35.92 -25.01 14.43
N LYS A 17 36.71 -25.49 13.46
CA LYS A 17 36.33 -25.40 12.04
C LYS A 17 35.01 -26.11 11.74
N ILE A 18 34.82 -27.30 12.33
CA ILE A 18 33.58 -28.07 12.17
C ILE A 18 32.38 -27.30 12.74
N ILE A 19 32.51 -26.72 13.93
CA ILE A 19 31.45 -25.89 14.55
C ILE A 19 31.09 -24.71 13.65
N ILE A 20 32.09 -23.97 13.13
CA ILE A 20 31.86 -22.82 12.25
C ILE A 20 31.15 -23.26 10.96
N TYR A 21 31.56 -24.40 10.38
CA TYR A 21 30.92 -24.94 9.18
C TYR A 21 29.45 -25.32 9.43
N ILE A 22 29.15 -25.99 10.54
CA ILE A 22 27.78 -26.33 10.92
C ILE A 22 26.97 -25.05 11.15
N HIS A 23 27.51 -24.08 11.90
CA HIS A 23 26.84 -22.82 12.18
C HIS A 23 26.46 -22.08 10.89
N ASN A 24 27.39 -21.95 9.94
CA ASN A 24 27.15 -21.25 8.68
C ASN A 24 26.07 -21.95 7.83
N ASN A 25 26.05 -23.28 7.81
CA ASN A 25 25.03 -24.04 7.07
C ASN A 25 23.65 -23.98 7.75
N VAL A 26 23.60 -24.07 9.08
CA VAL A 26 22.34 -23.91 9.82
C VAL A 26 21.82 -22.47 9.66
N PHE A 27 22.70 -21.48 9.70
CA PHE A 27 22.34 -20.08 9.49
C PHE A 27 21.85 -19.81 8.06
N SER A 28 22.47 -20.41 7.04
CA SER A 28 22.02 -20.29 5.65
C SER A 28 20.65 -20.95 5.44
N ILE A 29 20.41 -22.12 6.04
CA ILE A 29 19.11 -22.80 6.04
C ILE A 29 18.07 -21.97 6.80
N TYR A 30 18.40 -21.44 7.98
CA TYR A 30 17.53 -20.57 8.76
C TYR A 30 17.16 -19.32 7.97
N LYS A 31 18.15 -18.66 7.35
CA LYS A 31 17.95 -17.51 6.46
C LYS A 31 17.10 -17.90 5.25
N TYR A 32 17.30 -19.06 4.64
CA TYR A 32 16.47 -19.54 3.54
C TYR A 32 15.01 -19.75 3.96
N ILE A 33 14.78 -20.42 5.10
CA ILE A 33 13.46 -20.70 5.66
C ILE A 33 12.74 -19.40 6.06
N PHE A 34 13.43 -18.45 6.69
CA PHE A 34 12.85 -17.16 7.10
C PHE A 34 12.82 -16.10 5.97
N SER A 35 13.62 -16.26 4.91
CA SER A 35 13.56 -15.43 3.70
C SER A 35 12.43 -15.83 2.75
N ARG A 36 11.82 -17.01 2.94
CA ARG A 36 10.40 -17.22 2.63
C ARG A 36 9.57 -16.36 3.59
N LYS A 37 9.68 -15.04 3.41
CA LYS A 37 8.71 -14.07 3.88
C LYS A 37 7.35 -14.61 3.49
N HIS A 38 6.42 -14.59 4.45
CA HIS A 38 5.01 -14.69 4.18
C HIS A 38 4.68 -13.88 2.93
N ASN A 39 4.26 -14.57 1.87
CA ASN A 39 3.67 -13.93 0.70
C ASN A 39 2.39 -13.25 1.20
N ASP A 40 2.52 -11.97 1.54
CA ASP A 40 1.46 -11.12 2.09
C ASP A 40 0.36 -10.81 1.05
N PHE A 41 0.36 -11.49 -0.10
CA PHE A 41 -0.65 -11.36 -1.16
C PHE A 41 -2.07 -11.72 -0.71
N ASN A 42 -2.23 -12.47 0.39
CA ASN A 42 -3.53 -12.68 1.04
C ASN A 42 -4.17 -11.39 1.55
N ASN A 43 -3.34 -10.37 1.79
CA ASN A 43 -3.78 -9.08 2.26
C ASN A 43 -4.21 -8.18 1.10
N ILE A 44 -3.91 -8.52 -0.15
CA ILE A 44 -4.17 -7.65 -1.27
C ILE A 44 -5.48 -8.07 -1.94
N ILE A 45 -6.47 -7.19 -1.94
CA ILE A 45 -7.75 -7.36 -2.61
C ILE A 45 -7.74 -6.52 -3.88
N VAL A 46 -8.20 -7.09 -4.98
CA VAL A 46 -8.41 -6.35 -6.23
C VAL A 46 -9.89 -6.03 -6.45
N VAL A 47 -10.13 -4.84 -6.98
CA VAL A 47 -11.46 -4.35 -7.37
C VAL A 47 -11.49 -4.08 -8.87
N LYS A 48 -12.56 -4.48 -9.53
CA LYS A 48 -12.85 -4.16 -10.94
C LYS A 48 -14.34 -3.98 -11.13
N ASN A 49 -14.74 -3.01 -11.94
CA ASN A 49 -16.13 -2.63 -12.15
C ASN A 49 -16.85 -2.47 -10.80
N ALA A 50 -16.20 -1.79 -9.86
CA ALA A 50 -16.77 -1.52 -8.55
C ALA A 50 -16.94 -2.79 -7.65
N LYS A 51 -16.56 -3.99 -8.11
CA LYS A 51 -16.72 -5.24 -7.35
C LYS A 51 -15.38 -5.76 -6.87
N ILE A 52 -15.34 -6.24 -5.63
CA ILE A 52 -14.22 -7.02 -5.11
C ILE A 52 -14.19 -8.35 -5.90
N ILE A 53 -13.12 -8.58 -6.66
CA ILE A 53 -12.98 -9.82 -7.44
C ILE A 53 -12.42 -10.93 -6.54
N ASP A 54 -11.23 -10.72 -5.96
CA ASP A 54 -10.55 -11.72 -5.13
C ASP A 54 -9.32 -11.12 -4.44
N THR A 55 -8.61 -11.95 -3.66
CA THR A 55 -7.25 -11.70 -3.18
C THR A 55 -6.20 -12.02 -4.26
N ILE A 56 -5.08 -11.29 -4.30
CA ILE A 56 -4.01 -11.50 -5.30
C ILE A 56 -3.42 -12.90 -5.22
N TYR A 57 -3.35 -13.49 -4.02
CA TYR A 57 -2.86 -14.85 -3.84
C TYR A 57 -3.66 -15.90 -4.63
N ASN A 58 -4.99 -15.72 -4.71
CA ASN A 58 -5.83 -16.62 -5.52
C ASN A 58 -5.64 -16.37 -7.03
N LEU A 59 -5.33 -15.14 -7.43
CA LEU A 59 -5.14 -14.75 -8.83
C LEU A 59 -3.78 -15.20 -9.40
N GLU A 60 -2.71 -15.19 -8.60
CA GLU A 60 -1.42 -15.78 -8.95
C GLU A 60 -1.55 -17.28 -9.23
N LYS A 61 -2.33 -18.01 -8.41
CA LYS A 61 -2.62 -19.44 -8.63
C LYS A 61 -3.40 -19.70 -9.91
N MET A 62 -4.23 -18.75 -10.35
CA MET A 62 -5.01 -18.89 -11.58
C MET A 62 -4.21 -18.58 -12.86
N LYS A 63 -2.92 -18.19 -12.77
CA LYS A 63 -2.10 -17.76 -13.93
C LYS A 63 -2.80 -16.69 -14.78
N LEU A 64 -3.58 -15.81 -14.16
CA LEU A 64 -4.32 -14.76 -14.87
C LEU A 64 -3.45 -13.50 -15.02
N SER A 65 -2.38 -13.61 -15.81
CA SER A 65 -1.41 -12.53 -16.03
C SER A 65 -1.94 -11.35 -16.88
N TYR A 66 -3.25 -11.26 -17.15
CA TYR A 66 -3.82 -10.33 -18.13
C TYR A 66 -5.18 -9.75 -17.77
N ILE A 67 -5.55 -9.70 -16.48
CA ILE A 67 -6.78 -9.00 -16.09
C ILE A 67 -6.41 -7.54 -15.77
N ASN A 68 -6.92 -6.58 -16.55
CA ASN A 68 -6.96 -5.17 -16.15
C ASN A 68 -7.88 -5.04 -14.93
N TYR A 69 -7.36 -4.50 -13.83
CA TYR A 69 -8.11 -4.20 -12.59
C TYR A 69 -8.15 -2.69 -12.38
N ASP A 70 -9.15 -2.20 -11.67
CA ASP A 70 -9.32 -0.77 -11.42
C ASP A 70 -8.59 -0.33 -10.14
N TYR A 71 -8.48 -1.21 -9.13
CA TYR A 71 -7.82 -0.90 -7.85
C TYR A 71 -7.21 -2.12 -7.14
N ILE A 72 -6.23 -1.83 -6.28
CA ILE A 72 -5.72 -2.71 -5.24
C ILE A 72 -5.99 -2.11 -3.84
N ILE A 73 -6.46 -2.95 -2.91
CA ILE A 73 -6.63 -2.68 -1.48
C ILE A 73 -5.69 -3.60 -0.70
N TYR A 74 -4.71 -3.07 0.03
CA TYR A 74 -3.85 -3.84 0.92
C TYR A 74 -4.45 -3.93 2.33
N LYS A 75 -4.52 -5.11 2.96
CA LYS A 75 -5.10 -5.38 4.27
C LYS A 75 -4.05 -5.92 5.24
N LYS A 76 -3.19 -5.10 5.82
CA LYS A 76 -2.30 -5.61 6.89
C LYS A 76 -3.11 -5.85 8.17
N TYR A 77 -2.85 -6.97 8.86
CA TYR A 77 -3.29 -7.12 10.25
C TYR A 77 -2.56 -6.07 11.10
N HIS A 78 -3.37 -5.31 11.86
CA HIS A 78 -3.07 -4.04 12.53
C HIS A 78 -3.16 -2.78 11.64
N THR A 79 -4.31 -2.12 11.80
CA THR A 79 -4.63 -0.69 11.66
C THR A 79 -4.52 0.03 10.31
N ASN A 80 -3.78 -0.42 9.30
CA ASN A 80 -3.67 0.34 8.05
C ASN A 80 -4.03 -0.53 6.84
N LYS A 81 -5.28 -0.41 6.37
CA LYS A 81 -5.74 -0.96 5.09
C LYS A 81 -5.59 0.13 4.04
N LEU A 82 -4.85 -0.06 2.95
CA LEU A 82 -4.46 1.03 2.02
C LEU A 82 -5.11 0.88 0.63
N LEU A 83 -5.68 1.95 0.07
CA LEU A 83 -6.18 2.00 -1.32
C LEU A 83 -5.18 2.72 -2.23
N MET A 84 -4.73 2.07 -3.31
CA MET A 84 -3.83 2.66 -4.31
C MET A 84 -4.43 2.50 -5.71
N ASN A 85 -4.36 3.55 -6.54
CA ASN A 85 -4.71 3.48 -7.97
C ASN A 85 -3.58 2.76 -8.73
N LEU A 86 -3.93 1.74 -9.52
CA LEU A 86 -3.01 0.97 -10.35
C LEU A 86 -2.97 1.51 -11.77
N ASN A 87 -2.21 2.59 -11.99
CA ASN A 87 -1.71 2.87 -13.34
C ASN A 87 -0.41 2.10 -13.65
N GLU A 88 0.08 1.26 -12.73
CA GLU A 88 1.28 0.45 -12.91
C GLU A 88 0.96 -1.06 -12.91
N ASN A 89 1.68 -1.77 -13.76
CA ASN A 89 1.53 -3.20 -14.00
C ASN A 89 1.70 -3.98 -12.67
N ILE A 90 0.70 -4.76 -12.24
CA ILE A 90 0.66 -5.46 -10.93
C ILE A 90 1.90 -6.29 -10.66
N ASN A 91 2.52 -6.83 -11.71
CA ASN A 91 3.75 -7.63 -11.63
C ASN A 91 4.98 -6.85 -11.14
N THR A 92 4.87 -5.52 -10.99
CA THR A 92 5.95 -4.63 -10.51
C THR A 92 5.70 -4.05 -9.11
N LEU A 93 4.51 -4.26 -8.52
CA LEU A 93 4.21 -3.78 -7.17
C LEU A 93 4.90 -4.64 -6.12
N ILE A 94 5.94 -4.09 -5.52
CA ILE A 94 6.53 -4.62 -4.31
C ILE A 94 5.78 -3.99 -3.13
N PRO A 95 5.11 -4.77 -2.25
CA PRO A 95 4.36 -4.24 -1.10
C PRO A 95 5.17 -3.29 -0.20
N GLU A 96 6.49 -3.45 -0.19
CA GLU A 96 7.47 -2.63 0.53
C GLU A 96 7.60 -1.20 -0.01
N GLN A 97 7.03 -0.91 -1.19
CA GLN A 97 7.00 0.42 -1.81
C GLN A 97 5.73 1.23 -1.44
N ILE A 98 4.75 0.59 -0.78
CA ILE A 98 3.53 1.27 -0.32
C ILE A 98 3.85 1.96 1.01
N ILE A 99 4.19 3.24 0.93
CA ILE A 99 4.57 4.07 2.08
C ILE A 99 3.40 4.98 2.44
N PRO A 100 2.88 4.94 3.69
CA PRO A 100 1.88 5.89 4.14
C PRO A 100 2.42 7.32 4.08
N CYS A 101 1.57 8.29 3.78
CA CYS A 101 1.92 9.69 3.98
C CYS A 101 1.89 10.03 5.46
N GLU A 102 2.73 10.97 5.89
CA GLU A 102 2.61 11.62 7.20
C GLU A 102 1.59 12.77 7.17
N PHE A 103 1.05 13.04 5.97
CA PHE A 103 0.14 14.13 5.69
C PHE A 103 -1.30 13.61 5.51
N GLU A 104 -2.23 14.24 6.22
CA GLU A 104 -3.67 14.00 6.12
C GLU A 104 -4.43 15.34 6.06
N PHE A 105 -5.55 15.37 5.35
CA PHE A 105 -6.40 16.56 5.30
C PHE A 105 -7.26 16.63 6.57
N LEU A 106 -7.36 17.83 7.15
CA LEU A 106 -8.19 18.09 8.33
C LEU A 106 -9.67 18.05 7.98
N PHE A 107 -10.02 18.58 6.80
CA PHE A 107 -11.37 18.58 6.30
C PHE A 107 -11.39 18.55 4.79
N VAL A 108 -12.33 17.79 4.24
CA VAL A 108 -12.60 17.74 2.81
C VAL A 108 -14.10 17.72 2.58
N SER A 109 -14.59 18.65 1.77
CA SER A 109 -15.97 18.65 1.27
C SER A 109 -16.03 18.77 -0.24
N ILE A 110 -16.97 18.04 -0.83
CA ILE A 110 -17.32 18.15 -2.24
C ILE A 110 -18.64 18.91 -2.34
N LYS A 111 -18.61 20.05 -3.03
CA LYS A 111 -19.79 20.83 -3.37
C LYS A 111 -20.19 20.56 -4.80
N THR A 112 -21.45 20.18 -4.99
CA THR A 112 -22.12 20.05 -6.28
C THR A 112 -23.11 21.20 -6.46
N THR A 113 -23.85 21.19 -7.56
CA THR A 113 -24.98 22.11 -7.77
C THR A 113 -26.03 21.98 -6.68
N ASP A 114 -26.29 20.75 -6.24
CA ASP A 114 -27.46 20.44 -5.43
C ASP A 114 -27.12 20.28 -3.94
N ASN A 115 -25.91 19.85 -3.61
CA ASN A 115 -25.55 19.41 -2.28
C ASN A 115 -24.09 19.68 -1.92
N ILE A 116 -23.80 19.63 -0.62
CA ILE A 116 -22.44 19.64 -0.08
C ILE A 116 -22.24 18.37 0.72
N TYR A 117 -21.19 17.62 0.38
CA TYR A 117 -20.84 16.35 1.00
C TYR A 117 -19.54 16.51 1.78
N ASN A 118 -19.59 16.37 3.10
CA ASN A 118 -18.38 16.22 3.90
C ASN A 118 -17.87 14.78 3.78
N ILE A 119 -16.67 14.62 3.21
CA ILE A 119 -16.05 13.31 2.96
C ILE A 119 -14.84 13.05 3.84
N THR A 120 -14.56 13.92 4.82
CA THR A 120 -13.40 13.82 5.71
C THR A 120 -13.32 12.45 6.38
N ASN A 121 -14.44 11.95 6.92
CA ASN A 121 -14.49 10.64 7.59
C ASN A 121 -14.37 9.46 6.62
N ILE A 122 -14.62 9.67 5.33
CA ILE A 122 -14.39 8.66 4.30
C ILE A 122 -12.89 8.54 4.05
N LEU A 123 -12.19 9.67 3.92
CA LEU A 123 -10.74 9.72 3.71
C LEU A 123 -9.95 9.31 4.96
N ASN A 124 -10.43 9.64 6.15
CA ASN A 124 -9.77 9.36 7.43
C ASN A 124 -10.34 8.08 8.09
N ASN A 125 -10.76 7.10 7.29
CA ASN A 125 -11.42 5.90 7.80
C ASN A 125 -10.41 4.92 8.40
N ALA A 126 -10.61 4.49 9.64
CA ALA A 126 -9.75 3.49 10.29
C ALA A 126 -9.71 2.13 9.55
N ASN A 127 -10.71 1.84 8.70
CA ASN A 127 -10.77 0.64 7.88
C ASN A 127 -10.23 0.82 6.46
N HIS A 128 -9.99 2.04 6.00
CA HIS A 128 -9.50 2.32 4.65
C HIS A 128 -8.67 3.59 4.66
N TYR A 129 -7.41 3.47 4.29
CA TYR A 129 -6.38 4.49 4.35
C TYR A 129 -6.08 4.91 2.91
N TYR A 130 -6.25 6.20 2.63
CA TYR A 130 -6.16 6.75 1.28
C TYR A 130 -4.90 7.60 1.08
N TYR A 131 -4.19 7.89 2.17
CA TYR A 131 -2.99 8.72 2.20
C TYR A 131 -1.74 7.87 1.99
N VAL A 132 -1.45 7.57 0.73
CA VAL A 132 -0.25 6.85 0.28
C VAL A 132 0.64 7.79 -0.50
N LYS A 133 1.95 7.71 -0.25
CA LYS A 133 2.95 8.44 -1.03
C LYS A 133 2.77 8.13 -2.52
N ASN A 134 2.81 9.17 -3.35
CA ASN A 134 2.64 9.16 -4.81
C ASN A 134 1.22 8.80 -5.30
N ASN A 135 0.26 8.59 -4.41
CA ASN A 135 -1.12 8.34 -4.81
C ASN A 135 -1.78 9.63 -5.30
N ILE A 136 -2.73 9.48 -6.22
CA ILE A 136 -3.49 10.59 -6.79
C ILE A 136 -4.94 10.49 -6.29
N LEU A 137 -5.32 11.41 -5.42
CA LEU A 137 -6.68 11.61 -4.96
C LEU A 137 -7.46 12.48 -5.94
N PHE A 138 -8.78 12.32 -5.92
CA PHE A 138 -9.74 13.09 -6.74
C PHE A 138 -9.54 12.97 -8.26
N ASN A 139 -8.83 11.94 -8.73
CA ASN A 139 -8.91 11.56 -10.13
C ASN A 139 -10.29 10.97 -10.46
N GLU A 140 -10.61 10.87 -11.75
CA GLU A 140 -11.90 10.38 -12.23
C GLU A 140 -12.29 9.03 -11.60
N ILE A 141 -11.34 8.11 -11.50
CA ILE A 141 -11.59 6.78 -10.95
C ILE A 141 -11.99 6.90 -9.48
N PHE A 142 -11.25 7.69 -8.69
CA PHE A 142 -11.50 7.89 -7.26
C PHE A 142 -12.86 8.54 -7.05
N MET A 143 -13.18 9.55 -7.85
CA MET A 143 -14.46 10.26 -7.76
C MET A 143 -15.63 9.33 -8.10
N ASN A 144 -15.51 8.51 -9.15
CA ASN A 144 -16.51 7.51 -9.49
C ASN A 144 -16.75 6.54 -8.33
N TRP A 145 -15.68 5.98 -7.75
CA TRP A 145 -15.78 5.10 -6.58
C TRP A 145 -16.49 5.80 -5.40
N LEU A 146 -16.08 7.03 -5.07
CA LEU A 146 -16.65 7.80 -3.98
C LEU A 146 -18.15 8.04 -4.19
N TYR A 147 -18.54 8.40 -5.41
CA TYR A 147 -19.94 8.68 -5.77
C TYR A 147 -20.81 7.44 -5.68
N PHE A 148 -20.38 6.32 -6.25
CA PHE A 148 -21.17 5.10 -6.25
C PHE A 148 -21.28 4.46 -4.87
N PHE A 149 -20.17 4.38 -4.12
CA PHE A 149 -20.14 3.61 -2.87
C PHE A 149 -20.49 4.40 -1.63
N HIS A 150 -20.05 5.66 -1.55
CA HIS A 150 -20.19 6.43 -0.33
C HIS A 150 -21.32 7.45 -0.42
N LEU A 151 -21.41 8.18 -1.53
CA LEU A 151 -22.45 9.20 -1.70
C LEU A 151 -23.76 8.63 -2.24
N LYS A 152 -23.75 7.37 -2.73
CA LYS A 152 -24.90 6.67 -3.32
C LYS A 152 -25.56 7.47 -4.44
N LEU A 153 -24.75 8.15 -5.23
CA LEU A 153 -25.19 8.90 -6.39
C LEU A 153 -25.18 7.98 -7.61
N ILE A 154 -26.32 7.91 -8.29
CA ILE A 154 -26.52 7.03 -9.45
C ILE A 154 -25.84 7.59 -10.71
N ASN A 155 -25.71 8.92 -10.78
CA ASN A 155 -25.07 9.62 -11.88
C ASN A 155 -23.74 10.23 -11.44
N SER A 156 -22.72 10.13 -12.29
CA SER A 156 -21.46 10.83 -12.09
C SER A 156 -21.71 12.35 -12.13
N LEU A 157 -21.07 13.08 -11.23
CA LEU A 157 -21.17 14.53 -11.18
C LEU A 157 -20.23 15.14 -12.21
N HIS A 158 -20.80 15.78 -13.23
CA HIS A 158 -20.02 16.45 -14.27
C HIS A 158 -19.31 17.71 -13.75
N GLU A 159 -19.91 18.40 -12.78
CA GLU A 159 -19.36 19.61 -12.18
C GLU A 159 -19.38 19.51 -10.66
N TYR A 160 -18.21 19.70 -10.06
CA TYR A 160 -18.05 19.76 -8.62
C TYR A 160 -16.82 20.60 -8.27
N THR A 161 -16.83 21.13 -7.05
CA THR A 161 -15.69 21.78 -6.42
C THR A 161 -15.35 21.04 -5.14
N ILE A 162 -14.06 20.90 -4.86
CA ILE A 162 -13.58 20.25 -3.64
C ILE A 162 -12.89 21.33 -2.81
N THR A 163 -13.41 21.56 -1.62
CA THR A 163 -12.80 22.41 -0.60
C THR A 163 -12.04 21.52 0.37
N ILE A 164 -10.77 21.86 0.59
CA ILE A 164 -9.83 21.12 1.41
C ILE A 164 -9.23 22.06 2.44
N LEU A 165 -9.20 21.64 3.69
CA LEU A 165 -8.39 22.26 4.74
C LEU A 165 -7.20 21.35 5.02
N ASP A 166 -6.00 21.85 4.77
CA ASP A 166 -4.78 21.12 5.05
C ASP A 166 -4.38 21.16 6.54
N ASN A 167 -3.31 20.46 6.89
CA ASN A 167 -2.78 20.43 8.26
C ASN A 167 -2.20 21.77 8.75
N LYS A 168 -2.03 22.76 7.88
CA LYS A 168 -1.67 24.14 8.20
C LYS A 168 -2.90 25.04 8.33
N ALA A 169 -4.10 24.47 8.29
CA ALA A 169 -5.38 25.18 8.25
C ALA A 169 -5.51 26.13 7.04
N SER A 170 -4.78 25.85 5.95
CA SER A 170 -4.92 26.55 4.69
C SER A 170 -6.11 25.97 3.92
N GLU A 171 -6.99 26.83 3.43
CA GLU A 171 -8.08 26.45 2.55
C GLU A 171 -7.59 26.37 1.10
N ILE A 172 -7.87 25.24 0.46
CA ILE A 172 -7.60 24.99 -0.96
C ILE A 172 -8.92 24.63 -1.63
N ILE A 173 -9.15 25.19 -2.80
CA ILE A 173 -10.31 24.87 -3.63
C ILE A 173 -9.80 24.33 -4.97
N ILE A 174 -10.21 23.11 -5.31
CA ILE A 174 -9.92 22.49 -6.61
C ILE A 174 -11.21 22.16 -7.35
N ASN A 175 -11.16 22.11 -8.67
CA ASN A 175 -12.29 21.75 -9.52
C ASN A 175 -12.17 20.32 -10.10
N ASN A 176 -13.15 19.93 -10.91
CA ASN A 176 -13.21 18.64 -11.59
C ASN A 176 -12.04 18.32 -12.55
N ASN A 177 -11.26 19.31 -12.95
CA ASN A 177 -10.07 19.14 -13.79
C ASN A 177 -8.78 19.02 -12.98
N GLN A 178 -8.86 19.18 -11.66
CA GLN A 178 -7.71 19.20 -10.77
C GLN A 178 -7.73 17.98 -9.85
N LYS A 179 -6.53 17.46 -9.56
CA LYS A 179 -6.31 16.28 -8.74
C LYS A 179 -5.24 16.59 -7.70
N ILE A 180 -5.18 15.77 -6.65
CA ILE A 180 -4.18 15.91 -5.60
C ILE A 180 -3.22 14.74 -5.68
N LYS A 181 -1.96 15.01 -6.00
CA LYS A 181 -0.89 14.03 -5.85
C LYS A 181 -0.30 14.16 -4.46
N LEU A 182 -0.34 13.08 -3.69
CA LEU A 182 0.25 13.01 -2.37
C LEU A 182 1.74 12.72 -2.45
N ASN A 183 2.55 13.44 -1.69
CA ASN A 183 3.93 13.10 -1.42
C ASN A 183 4.07 12.71 0.07
N ILE A 184 5.27 12.43 0.56
CA ILE A 184 5.45 11.94 1.95
C ILE A 184 4.89 12.94 2.97
N ASN A 185 5.24 14.22 2.81
CA ASN A 185 5.00 15.27 3.82
C ASN A 185 4.16 16.44 3.30
N ASN A 186 3.75 16.39 2.02
CA ASN A 186 2.98 17.44 1.37
C ASN A 186 2.15 16.86 0.23
N TYR A 187 1.51 17.74 -0.54
CA TYR A 187 0.75 17.38 -1.73
C TYR A 187 1.02 18.40 -2.84
N GLU A 188 0.68 18.01 -4.06
CA GLU A 188 0.73 18.84 -5.27
C GLU A 188 -0.64 18.82 -5.94
N ILE A 189 -1.11 19.98 -6.39
CA ILE A 189 -2.30 20.08 -7.24
C ILE A 189 -1.84 19.92 -8.69
N ILE A 190 -2.36 18.91 -9.38
CA ILE A 190 -2.05 18.60 -10.77
C ILE A 190 -3.33 18.66 -11.62
N ASN A 191 -3.19 18.95 -12.92
CA ASN A 191 -4.31 18.96 -13.87
C ASN A 191 -4.37 17.60 -14.60
#